data_AF-A0A970U110-F1
#
_entry.id   AF-A0A970U110-F1
#
_cell.length_a   1.000
_cell.length_b   1.000
_cell.length_c   1.000
_cell.angle_alpha   90.00
_cell.angle_beta   90.00
_cell.angle_gamma   90.00
#
_symmetry.space_group_name_H-M   'P 1'
#
loop_
_entity.id
_entity.type
_entity.pdbx_description
1 polymer ?
#
loop_
_entity_poly.entity_id
_entity_poly.type
_entity_poly.pdbx_seq_one_letter_code
_entity_poly.pdbx_strand_id
1 'polypeptide(L)'
;LQVVVRAELHDMIGWYIGSVHGYNLSVGKSGKYFKRYLSPDRYRLFAARYCDSASQHIWAAIETMMDLFHLLALAVGTSMGHDYPIDDEQGARQYLNQVRASLDNPVT
;
A
#
# COMPACT_ATOMS: atom_id res chain seq x y z
N LEU A 1 -12.63 5.16 0.78
CA LEU A 1 -11.26 4.68 1.07
C LEU A 1 -10.70 3.74 -0.01
N GLN A 2 -11.40 2.66 -0.41
CA GLN A 2 -10.85 1.65 -1.34
C GLN A 2 -10.32 2.18 -2.69
N VAL A 3 -10.91 3.24 -3.25
CA VAL A 3 -10.52 3.75 -4.58
C VAL A 3 -9.22 4.54 -4.53
N VAL A 4 -9.04 5.38 -3.50
CA VAL A 4 -7.89 6.29 -3.39
C VAL A 4 -6.64 5.52 -2.97
N VAL A 5 -6.71 4.74 -1.88
CA VAL A 5 -5.56 3.97 -1.36
C VAL A 5 -5.04 2.98 -2.39
N ARG A 6 -5.93 2.37 -3.17
CA ARG A 6 -5.55 1.41 -4.21
C ARG A 6 -4.89 2.07 -5.41
N ALA A 7 -5.30 3.29 -5.77
CA ALA A 7 -4.68 4.05 -6.85
C ALA A 7 -3.25 4.46 -6.46
N GLU A 8 -3.06 5.03 -5.28
CA GLU A 8 -1.73 5.41 -4.79
C GLU A 8 -0.79 4.20 -4.65
N LEU A 9 -1.29 3.06 -4.13
CA LEU A 9 -0.51 1.82 -4.08
C LEU A 9 -0.16 1.31 -5.48
N HIS A 10 -1.03 1.51 -6.47
CA HIS A 10 -0.76 1.16 -7.86
C HIS A 10 0.43 1.95 -8.40
N ASP A 11 0.43 3.25 -8.17
CA ASP A 11 1.46 4.16 -8.66
C ASP A 11 2.80 3.87 -7.97
N MET A 12 2.78 3.62 -6.66
CA MET A 12 3.98 3.24 -5.90
C MET A 12 4.58 1.90 -6.36
N ILE A 13 3.76 0.90 -6.67
CA ILE A 13 4.23 -0.35 -7.30
C ILE A 13 4.86 -0.05 -8.67
N GLY A 14 4.26 0.84 -9.45
CA GLY A 14 4.80 1.30 -10.73
C GLY A 14 6.18 1.93 -10.59
N TRP A 15 6.34 2.86 -9.64
CA TRP A 15 7.62 3.50 -9.34
C TRP A 15 8.66 2.51 -8.83
N TYR A 16 8.27 1.56 -7.98
CA TYR A 16 9.16 0.50 -7.53
C TYR A 16 9.69 -0.34 -8.70
N ILE A 17 8.80 -0.79 -9.59
CA ILE A 17 9.20 -1.56 -10.78
C ILE A 17 10.13 -0.73 -11.67
N GLY A 18 9.81 0.55 -11.89
CA GLY A 18 10.64 1.48 -12.65
C GLY A 18 12.00 1.71 -12.03
N SER A 19 12.09 1.78 -10.69
CA SER A 19 13.35 1.95 -9.97
C SER A 19 14.27 0.73 -10.06
N VAL A 20 13.69 -0.48 -10.07
CA VAL A 20 14.46 -1.73 -10.09
C VAL A 20 14.85 -2.15 -11.52
N HIS A 21 13.97 -1.94 -12.50
CA HIS A 21 14.14 -2.47 -13.86
C HIS A 21 14.34 -1.37 -14.93
N GLY A 22 14.31 -0.10 -14.53
CA GLY A 22 14.36 1.06 -15.42
C GLY A 22 12.97 1.49 -15.90
N TYR A 23 12.75 2.80 -15.99
CA TYR A 23 11.47 3.42 -16.39
C TYR A 23 11.05 3.18 -17.84
N ASN A 24 11.85 2.44 -18.63
CA ASN A 24 11.54 2.11 -20.02
C ASN A 24 10.57 0.91 -20.16
N LEU A 25 10.07 0.37 -19.05
CA LEU A 25 9.14 -0.75 -19.00
C LEU A 25 7.71 -0.28 -18.72
N SER A 26 6.78 -0.64 -19.59
CA SER A 26 5.36 -0.51 -19.28
C SER A 26 4.95 -1.60 -18.28
N VAL A 27 4.40 -1.21 -17.14
CA VAL A 27 3.79 -2.14 -16.15
C VAL A 27 2.46 -2.75 -16.65
N GLY A 28 2.05 -2.42 -17.87
CA GLY A 28 0.82 -2.89 -18.52
C GLY A 28 -0.43 -2.19 -17.96
N LYS A 29 -1.49 -2.09 -18.77
CA LYS A 29 -2.75 -1.45 -18.36
C LYS A 29 -3.27 -2.06 -17.06
N SER A 30 -3.51 -1.22 -16.05
CA SER A 30 -4.00 -1.62 -14.72
C SER A 30 -3.12 -2.67 -14.01
N GLY A 31 -1.80 -2.59 -14.14
CA GLY A 31 -0.88 -3.43 -13.36
C GLY A 31 -0.86 -4.90 -13.81
N LYS A 32 -1.22 -5.16 -15.07
CA LYS A 32 -1.22 -6.49 -15.69
C LYS A 32 0.09 -7.26 -15.46
N TYR A 33 1.21 -6.56 -15.34
CA TYR A 33 2.52 -7.18 -15.16
C TYR A 33 3.05 -7.15 -13.71
N PHE A 34 2.29 -6.65 -12.73
CA PHE A 34 2.73 -6.65 -11.33
C PHE A 34 3.06 -8.05 -10.82
N LYS A 35 2.30 -9.07 -11.23
CA LYS A 35 2.58 -10.48 -10.91
C LYS A 35 3.96 -10.96 -11.38
N ARG A 36 4.54 -10.30 -12.39
CA ARG A 36 5.86 -10.65 -12.96
C ARG A 36 7.02 -10.00 -12.21
N TYR A 37 6.77 -8.88 -11.52
CA TYR A 37 7.82 -8.07 -10.91
C TYR A 37 7.75 -8.04 -9.37
N LEU A 38 6.58 -8.28 -8.79
CA LEU A 38 6.43 -8.47 -7.36
C LEU A 38 6.74 -9.91 -6.98
N SER A 39 7.32 -10.10 -5.79
CA SER A 39 7.43 -11.43 -5.19
C SER A 39 6.04 -12.04 -4.98
N PRO A 40 5.91 -13.38 -4.94
CA PRO A 40 4.63 -14.04 -4.72
C PRO A 40 3.88 -13.54 -3.48
N ASP A 41 4.60 -13.23 -2.40
CA ASP A 41 4.00 -12.73 -1.16
C ASP A 41 3.48 -11.30 -1.32
N ARG A 42 4.25 -10.40 -1.93
CA ARG A 42 3.81 -9.01 -2.19
C ARG A 42 2.62 -8.98 -3.15
N TYR A 43 2.62 -9.83 -4.16
CA TYR A 43 1.49 -9.97 -5.07
C TYR A 43 0.25 -10.54 -4.36
N ARG A 44 0.42 -11.50 -3.43
CA ARG A 44 -0.68 -12.02 -2.62
C ARG A 44 -1.31 -10.93 -1.76
N LEU A 45 -0.50 -10.08 -1.13
CA LEU A 45 -0.99 -8.94 -0.34
C LEU A 45 -1.73 -7.91 -1.21
N PHE A 46 -1.19 -7.58 -2.38
CA PHE A 46 -1.86 -6.70 -3.35
C PHE A 46 -3.17 -7.30 -3.91
N ALA A 47 -3.16 -8.61 -4.20
CA ALA A 47 -4.29 -9.31 -4.82
C ALA A 47 -5.34 -9.78 -3.81
N ALA A 48 -5.06 -9.66 -2.50
CA ALA A 48 -6.03 -9.90 -1.44
C ALA A 48 -7.20 -8.93 -1.64
N ARG A 49 -8.25 -9.41 -2.31
CA ARG A 49 -9.54 -8.74 -2.32
C ARG A 49 -10.03 -8.71 -0.89
N TYR A 50 -10.53 -7.55 -0.47
CA TYR A 50 -11.39 -7.40 0.70
C TYR A 50 -12.63 -8.29 0.50
N CYS A 51 -12.48 -9.59 0.70
CA CYS A 51 -13.52 -10.59 0.49
C CYS A 51 -14.03 -11.04 1.86
N ASP A 52 -14.38 -10.07 2.69
CA ASP A 52 -15.30 -10.27 3.79
C ASP A 52 -15.78 -8.89 4.29
N SER A 53 -17.07 -8.77 4.55
CA SER A 53 -17.70 -7.57 5.13
C SER A 53 -17.44 -7.45 6.64
N ALA A 54 -16.70 -8.37 7.24
CA ALA A 54 -16.25 -8.28 8.61
C ALA A 54 -15.31 -7.07 8.80
N SER A 55 -15.70 -6.13 9.66
CA SER A 55 -14.93 -4.92 10.00
C SER A 55 -13.47 -5.21 10.36
N GLN A 56 -13.20 -6.32 11.05
CA GLN A 56 -11.85 -6.77 11.39
C GLN A 56 -10.99 -7.09 10.16
N HIS A 57 -11.55 -7.73 9.13
CA HIS A 57 -10.84 -8.07 7.91
C HIS A 57 -10.52 -6.82 7.07
N ILE A 58 -11.35 -5.77 7.16
CA ILE A 58 -11.11 -4.49 6.49
C ILE A 58 -9.92 -3.76 7.13
N TRP A 59 -9.85 -3.69 8.46
CA TRP A 59 -8.73 -3.05 9.16
C TRP A 59 -7.41 -3.78 8.92
N ALA A 60 -7.39 -5.11 8.99
CA ALA A 60 -6.21 -5.90 8.67
C ALA A 60 -5.74 -5.69 7.22
N ALA A 61 -6.66 -5.53 6.28
CA ALA A 61 -6.33 -5.21 4.89
C ALA A 61 -5.73 -3.80 4.75
N ILE A 62 -6.27 -2.80 5.46
CA ILE A 62 -5.73 -1.43 5.49
C ILE A 62 -4.29 -1.42 6.02
N GLU A 63 -4.04 -2.05 7.18
CA GLU A 63 -2.70 -2.21 7.76
C GLU A 63 -1.74 -2.87 6.76
N THR A 64 -2.17 -3.97 6.14
CA THR A 64 -1.38 -4.69 5.13
C THR A 64 -0.98 -3.82 3.95
N MET A 65 -1.88 -2.98 3.42
CA MET A 65 -1.51 -2.12 2.29
C MET A 65 -0.61 -0.97 2.70
N MET A 66 -0.78 -0.41 3.91
CA MET A 66 0.14 0.63 4.41
C MET A 66 1.55 0.07 4.54
N ASP A 67 1.69 -1.14 5.10
CA ASP A 67 2.99 -1.81 5.22
C ASP A 67 3.62 -2.09 3.84
N LEU A 68 2.81 -2.55 2.88
CA LEU A 68 3.29 -2.75 1.51
C LEU A 68 3.71 -1.43 0.86
N PHE A 69 2.94 -0.36 1.04
CA PHE A 69 3.26 0.97 0.51
C PHE A 69 4.57 1.49 1.09
N HIS A 70 4.74 1.43 2.42
CA HIS A 70 5.96 1.81 3.12
C HIS A 70 7.20 1.11 2.56
N LEU A 71 7.14 -0.23 2.45
CA LEU A 71 8.27 -1.03 1.95
C LEU A 71 8.67 -0.65 0.52
N LEU A 72 7.68 -0.36 -0.34
CA LEU A 72 7.94 0.05 -1.72
C LEU A 72 8.45 1.48 -1.77
N ALA A 73 7.89 2.39 -0.98
CA ALA A 73 8.26 3.79 -0.94
C ALA A 73 9.69 4.00 -0.41
N LEU A 74 10.11 3.24 0.60
CA LEU A 74 11.50 3.24 1.07
C LEU A 74 12.48 2.79 -0.02
N ALA A 75 12.14 1.72 -0.74
CA ALA A 75 12.98 1.23 -1.83
C ALA A 75 13.08 2.24 -2.98
N VAL A 76 11.94 2.85 -3.36
CA VAL A 76 11.88 3.92 -4.36
C VAL A 76 12.69 5.14 -3.91
N GLY A 77 12.46 5.65 -2.70
CA GLY A 77 13.20 6.80 -2.15
C GLY A 77 14.71 6.56 -2.15
N THR A 78 15.15 5.41 -1.63
CA THR A 78 16.56 5.01 -1.62
C THR A 78 17.15 4.99 -3.04
N SER A 79 16.45 4.40 -3.99
CA SER A 79 16.92 4.31 -5.38
C SER A 79 16.97 5.66 -6.13
N MET A 80 16.10 6.60 -5.75
CA MET A 80 15.98 7.92 -6.39
C MET A 80 16.73 9.01 -5.63
N GLY A 81 17.35 8.69 -4.48
CA GLY A 81 18.08 9.64 -3.64
C GLY A 81 17.17 10.62 -2.88
N HIS A 82 15.94 10.21 -2.58
CA HIS A 82 14.97 10.99 -1.81
C HIS A 82 14.68 10.32 -0.46
N ASP A 83 14.62 11.13 0.58
CA ASP A 83 14.19 10.67 1.90
C ASP A 83 12.68 10.42 1.89
N TYR A 84 12.28 9.27 2.43
CA TYR A 84 10.88 8.95 2.64
C TYR A 84 10.41 9.60 3.95
N PRO A 85 9.31 10.38 3.97
CA PRO A 85 8.85 11.07 5.17
C PRO A 85 8.14 10.09 6.12
N ILE A 86 8.96 9.38 6.91
CA ILE A 86 8.48 8.38 7.90
C ILE A 86 7.53 9.03 8.91
N ASP A 87 7.78 10.27 9.30
CA ASP A 87 6.97 10.98 10.30
C ASP A 87 5.53 11.23 9.82
N ASP A 88 5.36 11.55 8.53
CA ASP A 88 4.04 11.75 7.92
C ASP A 88 3.24 10.43 7.90
N GLU A 89 3.90 9.32 7.60
CA GLU A 89 3.29 7.99 7.65
C GLU A 89 2.88 7.62 9.08
N GLN A 90 3.73 7.89 10.06
CA GLN A 90 3.40 7.64 11.47
C GLN A 90 2.18 8.44 11.91
N GLY A 91 2.07 9.71 11.50
CA GLY A 91 0.88 10.53 11.74
C GLY A 91 -0.38 9.93 11.12
N ALA A 92 -0.30 9.47 9.87
CA ALA A 92 -1.43 8.83 9.18
C ALA A 92 -1.87 7.52 9.87
N ARG A 93 -0.91 6.69 10.30
CA ARG A 93 -1.18 5.45 11.06
C ARG A 93 -1.81 5.75 12.42
N GLN A 94 -1.32 6.77 13.11
CA GLN A 94 -1.87 7.18 14.40
C GLN A 94 -3.32 7.65 14.26
N TYR A 95 -3.63 8.45 13.24
CA TYR A 95 -4.99 8.88 12.94
C TYR A 95 -5.92 7.69 12.65
N LEU A 96 -5.47 6.73 11.83
CA LEU A 96 -6.27 5.53 11.52
C LEU A 96 -6.54 4.68 12.77
N ASN A 97 -5.57 4.55 13.67
CA ASN A 97 -5.74 3.83 14.94
C ASN A 97 -6.75 4.53 15.86
N GLN A 98 -6.75 5.88 15.90
CA GLN A 98 -7.74 6.65 16.66
C GLN A 98 -9.15 6.45 16.09
N VAL A 99 -9.31 6.50 14.76
CA VAL A 99 -10.59 6.25 14.09
C VAL A 99 -11.08 4.83 14.39
N ARG A 100 -10.21 3.82 14.30
CA ARG A 100 -10.54 2.43 14.65
C ARG A 100 -11.03 2.30 16.08
N ALA A 101 -10.28 2.84 17.05
CA ALA A 101 -10.66 2.80 18.46
C ALA A 101 -12.00 3.50 18.74
N SER A 102 -12.31 4.59 18.01
CA SER A 102 -13.59 5.30 18.14
C SER A 102 -14.80 4.51 17.61
N LEU A 103 -14.59 3.55 16.72
CA LEU A 103 -15.65 2.70 16.18
C LEU A 103 -15.93 1.47 17.07
N ASP A 104 -14.91 1.00 17.80
CA ASP A 104 -15.01 -0.13 18.72
C ASP A 104 -15.64 0.27 20.07
N ASN A 105 -15.61 1.56 20.42
CA ASN A 105 -16.36 2.15 21.53
C ASN A 105 -17.53 2.97 20.96
N PRO A 106 -18.72 2.38 20.73
CA PRO A 106 -19.89 3.20 20.46
C PRO A 106 -20.10 4.10 21.67
N VAL A 107 -19.98 5.40 21.47
CA VAL A 107 -20.36 6.42 22.46
C VAL A 107 -21.74 6.03 23.00
N THR A 108 -21.82 5.83 24.31
CA THR A 108 -23.08 5.60 25.03
C THR A 108 -23.93 6.85 24.98
#